data_AF-A0A9P6FS22-F1
#
_entry.id   AF-A0A9P6FS22-F1
#
_cell.length_a   1.000
_cell.length_b   1.000
_cell.length_c   1.000
_cell.angle_alpha   90.00
_cell.angle_beta   90.00
_cell.angle_gamma   90.00
#
_symmetry.space_group_name_H-M   'P 1'
#
loop_
_entity.id
_entity.type
_entity.pdbx_description
1 polymer ?
#
loop_
_entity_poly.entity_id
_entity_poly.type
_entity_poly.pdbx_seq_one_letter_code
_entity_poly.pdbx_strand_id
1 'polypeptide(L)'
;VHAYLASTPLSETFNTSKDDLIFQYTVKQEYTQTCGGSYLKLLKEGYDPKNFNGDSDYAVMFGPDMCGPDNRVHVILNYNGQNHLTKKEEKSQNDHKTHFYRLTYSLMIDGEVKADRVPIADHWEIFGPRMIPDKDDKKPADWVEVREIVDVTFVKPENYDSIPRHIPDPAAEKPKDWDAESDGDWEAPEIANPDFYEWKPKMIPNPQYRGEYVPRNILNPDYKEDPEMGHYRLGGVGIDLWQIRSNVLFDDIVVTSDADVANKYLEQWRRNYGMEADVIRKREQDQYEKAKAEKERTENSMRARFEMEDLTRQLEELDEDFQDKKDASEEDHDELDELDEDEKTKKHDEL
;
A
#
# COMPACT_ATOMS: atom_id res chain seq x y z
N VAL A 1 6.71 7.69 20.75
CA VAL A 1 6.36 6.26 20.83
C VAL A 1 6.09 5.93 22.26
N HIS A 2 4.89 5.45 22.59
CA HIS A 2 4.50 5.15 23.96
C HIS A 2 3.91 3.74 24.05
N ALA A 3 4.15 3.09 25.18
CA ALA A 3 3.48 1.86 25.56
C ALA A 3 2.33 2.20 26.53
N TYR A 4 1.18 1.57 26.33
CA TYR A 4 -0.01 1.72 27.16
C TYR A 4 -0.35 0.36 27.75
N LEU A 5 -0.32 0.29 29.08
CA LEU A 5 -0.64 -0.92 29.84
C LEU A 5 -1.76 -0.58 30.82
N ALA A 6 -2.92 -1.17 30.61
CA ALA A 6 -4.05 -1.09 31.53
C ALA A 6 -4.77 -2.43 31.54
N SER A 7 -5.25 -2.88 32.69
CA SER A 7 -6.12 -4.05 32.76
C SER A 7 -7.17 -3.86 33.83
N THR A 8 -8.28 -4.58 33.67
CA THR A 8 -9.34 -4.62 34.67
C THR A 8 -9.87 -6.04 34.79
N PRO A 9 -10.11 -6.54 36.03
CA PRO A 9 -10.74 -7.83 36.22
C PRO A 9 -12.20 -7.76 35.73
N LEU A 10 -12.71 -8.90 35.27
CA LEU A 10 -14.14 -9.07 35.02
C LEU A 10 -14.88 -9.11 36.36
N SER A 11 -16.17 -8.76 36.34
CA SER A 11 -17.03 -8.89 37.51
C SER A 11 -17.16 -10.34 37.99
N GLU A 12 -17.14 -11.28 37.05
CA GLU A 12 -17.19 -12.71 37.30
C GLU A 12 -16.32 -13.44 36.25
N THR A 13 -15.77 -14.60 36.60
CA THR A 13 -15.03 -15.43 35.64
C THR A 13 -15.98 -15.90 34.54
N PHE A 14 -15.66 -15.57 33.28
CA PHE A 14 -16.40 -16.07 32.13
C PHE A 14 -15.84 -17.42 31.68
N ASN A 15 -16.69 -18.42 31.43
CA ASN A 15 -16.25 -19.76 31.05
C ASN A 15 -16.81 -20.16 29.68
N THR A 16 -15.94 -20.17 28.66
CA THR A 16 -16.35 -20.45 27.28
C THR A 16 -16.66 -21.93 27.01
N SER A 17 -16.42 -22.83 27.97
CA SER A 17 -16.88 -24.23 27.90
C SER A 17 -18.37 -24.40 28.21
N LYS A 18 -19.01 -23.36 28.76
CA LYS A 18 -20.42 -23.38 29.15
C LYS A 18 -21.27 -22.46 28.30
N ASP A 19 -20.73 -21.29 28.00
CA ASP A 19 -21.45 -20.21 27.34
C ASP A 19 -20.68 -19.69 26.14
N ASP A 20 -21.42 -19.29 25.11
CA ASP A 20 -20.88 -18.71 23.89
C ASP A 20 -20.25 -17.34 24.20
N LEU A 21 -18.98 -17.14 23.84
CA LEU A 21 -18.30 -15.86 24.04
C LEU A 21 -18.79 -14.82 23.02
N ILE A 22 -19.25 -13.68 23.51
CA ILE A 22 -19.39 -12.44 22.74
C ILE A 22 -18.45 -11.41 23.36
N PHE A 23 -17.38 -11.09 22.65
CA PHE A 23 -16.45 -10.04 23.00
C PHE A 23 -16.53 -8.91 21.99
N GLN A 24 -16.85 -7.71 22.43
CA GLN A 24 -16.99 -6.56 21.55
C GLN A 24 -16.52 -5.27 22.21
N TYR A 25 -16.18 -4.30 21.38
CA TYR A 25 -15.84 -2.95 21.79
C TYR A 25 -15.85 -2.03 20.58
N THR A 26 -15.76 -0.73 20.84
CA THR A 26 -15.59 0.29 19.83
C THR A 26 -14.21 0.93 19.95
N VAL A 27 -13.66 1.32 18.80
CA VAL A 27 -12.38 2.04 18.70
C VAL A 27 -12.57 3.25 17.83
N LYS A 28 -12.11 4.41 18.30
CA LYS A 28 -11.98 5.60 17.47
C LYS A 28 -10.53 6.04 17.44
N GLN A 29 -10.01 6.29 16.25
CA GLN A 29 -8.70 6.89 16.05
C GLN A 29 -8.89 8.36 15.70
N GLU A 30 -8.64 9.29 16.64
CA GLU A 30 -8.80 10.72 16.32
C GLU A 30 -7.85 11.18 15.21
N TYR A 31 -6.68 10.54 15.16
CA TYR A 31 -5.72 10.68 14.08
C TYR A 31 -5.51 9.32 13.44
N THR A 32 -5.45 9.31 12.11
CA THR A 32 -5.08 8.09 11.37
C THR A 32 -3.74 7.58 11.88
N GLN A 33 -3.75 6.29 12.21
CA GLN A 33 -2.56 5.63 12.72
C GLN A 33 -1.59 5.37 11.56
N THR A 34 -0.31 5.40 11.86
CA THR A 34 0.75 5.01 10.90
C THR A 34 1.47 3.76 11.38
N CYS A 35 1.66 3.62 12.69
CA CYS A 35 2.05 2.38 13.31
C CYS A 35 1.58 2.38 14.78
N GLY A 36 0.77 1.40 15.17
CA GLY A 36 0.24 1.21 16.50
C GLY A 36 -0.95 0.26 16.55
N GLY A 37 -1.02 -0.50 17.66
CA GLY A 37 -2.14 -1.42 17.93
C GLY A 37 -3.34 -0.70 18.51
N SER A 38 -4.54 -1.22 18.26
CA SER A 38 -5.76 -0.85 18.98
C SER A 38 -6.62 -2.07 19.32
N TYR A 39 -5.95 -3.16 19.71
CA TYR A 39 -6.54 -4.42 20.14
C TYR A 39 -6.67 -4.54 21.65
N LEU A 40 -7.48 -5.51 22.09
CA LEU A 40 -7.64 -5.90 23.48
C LEU A 40 -7.21 -7.35 23.70
N LYS A 41 -6.73 -7.65 24.89
CA LYS A 41 -6.42 -9.01 25.36
C LYS A 41 -7.50 -9.47 26.35
N LEU A 42 -8.09 -10.64 26.12
CA LEU A 42 -8.86 -11.36 27.14
C LEU A 42 -7.88 -12.19 27.97
N LEU A 43 -7.83 -11.90 29.27
CA LEU A 43 -6.87 -12.46 30.22
C LEU A 43 -7.47 -13.69 30.90
N LYS A 44 -6.64 -14.71 31.15
CA LYS A 44 -7.07 -15.95 31.81
C LYS A 44 -7.42 -15.70 33.28
N GLU A 45 -8.24 -16.56 33.86
CA GLU A 45 -8.53 -16.56 35.29
C GLU A 45 -7.22 -16.65 36.10
N GLY A 46 -7.12 -15.83 37.15
CA GLY A 46 -5.94 -15.81 38.02
C GLY A 46 -4.78 -14.95 37.52
N TYR A 47 -4.94 -14.20 36.42
CA TYR A 47 -3.95 -13.19 36.02
C TYR A 47 -3.76 -12.14 37.13
N ASP A 48 -2.56 -11.54 37.19
CA ASP A 48 -2.24 -10.48 38.15
C ASP A 48 -2.38 -9.09 37.52
N PRO A 49 -3.41 -8.30 37.88
CA PRO A 49 -3.60 -6.97 37.30
C PRO A 49 -2.46 -5.99 37.60
N LYS A 50 -1.74 -6.17 38.73
CA LYS A 50 -0.67 -5.26 39.14
C LYS A 50 0.60 -5.46 38.33
N ASN A 51 0.81 -6.67 37.84
CA ASN A 51 2.00 -7.06 37.08
C ASN A 51 1.70 -7.25 35.58
N PHE A 52 0.51 -6.84 35.12
CA PHE A 52 0.10 -6.94 33.72
C PHE A 52 1.06 -6.18 32.78
N ASN A 53 1.51 -6.84 31.72
CA ASN A 53 2.46 -6.35 30.74
C ASN A 53 2.37 -7.11 29.41
N GLY A 54 3.29 -6.77 28.48
CA GLY A 54 3.46 -7.40 27.15
C GLY A 54 3.43 -8.93 27.13
N ASP A 55 4.14 -9.53 28.07
CA ASP A 55 4.37 -10.98 28.17
C ASP A 55 3.31 -11.70 29.01
N SER A 56 2.33 -10.97 29.54
CA SER A 56 1.25 -11.57 30.32
C SER A 56 0.43 -12.54 29.47
N ASP A 57 0.26 -13.76 29.99
CA ASP A 57 -0.51 -14.80 29.31
C ASP A 57 -1.98 -14.38 29.13
N TYR A 58 -2.48 -14.56 27.91
CA TYR A 58 -3.84 -14.19 27.51
C TYR A 58 -4.50 -15.37 26.82
N ALA A 59 -5.83 -15.41 26.82
CA ALA A 59 -6.60 -16.41 26.10
C ALA A 59 -6.80 -16.00 24.63
N VAL A 60 -7.20 -14.75 24.42
CA VAL A 60 -7.52 -14.20 23.10
C VAL A 60 -6.95 -12.79 23.00
N MET A 61 -6.28 -12.46 21.90
CA MET A 61 -6.00 -11.08 21.51
C MET A 61 -6.85 -10.76 20.29
N PHE A 62 -7.68 -9.73 20.39
CA PHE A 62 -8.65 -9.37 19.36
C PHE A 62 -8.61 -7.88 19.08
N GLY A 63 -8.45 -7.51 17.81
CA GLY A 63 -8.62 -6.13 17.38
C GLY A 63 -7.72 -5.63 16.27
N PRO A 64 -7.94 -4.37 15.83
CA PRO A 64 -7.16 -3.75 14.78
C PRO A 64 -5.71 -3.49 15.20
N ASP A 65 -4.78 -3.71 14.29
CA ASP A 65 -3.37 -3.40 14.40
C ASP A 65 -2.83 -2.99 13.03
N MET A 66 -2.03 -1.93 13.03
CA MET A 66 -1.47 -1.39 11.80
C MET A 66 -0.06 -0.91 12.05
N CYS A 67 0.86 -1.25 11.15
CA CYS A 67 2.20 -0.71 11.09
C CYS A 67 2.69 -0.57 9.66
N GLY A 68 2.65 0.65 9.12
CA GLY A 68 3.01 0.93 7.74
C GLY A 68 2.10 0.17 6.76
N PRO A 69 2.65 -0.72 5.90
CA PRO A 69 1.86 -1.51 4.98
C PRO A 69 1.09 -2.65 5.65
N ASP A 70 1.55 -3.10 6.83
CA ASP A 70 0.87 -4.13 7.60
C ASP A 70 -0.39 -3.54 8.23
N ASN A 71 -1.56 -4.02 7.83
CA ASN A 71 -2.84 -3.59 8.37
C ASN A 71 -3.76 -4.81 8.48
N ARG A 72 -4.07 -5.21 9.72
CA ARG A 72 -4.91 -6.37 10.00
C ARG A 72 -5.74 -6.22 11.26
N VAL A 73 -6.78 -7.03 11.38
CA VAL A 73 -7.51 -7.28 12.62
C VAL A 73 -7.02 -8.61 13.16
N HIS A 74 -6.30 -8.56 14.27
CA HIS A 74 -5.82 -9.74 14.97
C HIS A 74 -6.99 -10.50 15.59
N VAL A 75 -6.96 -11.83 15.43
CA VAL A 75 -7.71 -12.77 16.26
C VAL A 75 -6.73 -13.89 16.65
N ILE A 76 -5.96 -13.65 17.70
CA ILE A 76 -4.92 -14.58 18.15
C ILE A 76 -5.48 -15.41 19.30
N LEU A 77 -5.41 -16.73 19.16
CA LEU A 77 -5.80 -17.67 20.20
C LEU A 77 -4.56 -18.23 20.88
N ASN A 78 -4.56 -18.29 22.21
CA ASN A 78 -3.53 -18.97 22.96
C ASN A 78 -3.94 -20.41 23.25
N TYR A 79 -3.23 -21.38 22.69
CA TYR A 79 -3.50 -22.79 22.92
C TYR A 79 -2.19 -23.53 23.21
N ASN A 80 -2.19 -24.38 24.25
CA ASN A 80 -1.00 -25.10 24.74
C ASN A 80 0.24 -24.19 24.95
N GLY A 81 0.01 -22.96 25.41
CA GLY A 81 1.07 -21.98 25.69
C GLY A 81 1.66 -21.31 24.44
N GLN A 82 1.07 -21.52 23.26
CA GLN A 82 1.47 -20.88 22.02
C GLN A 82 0.37 -19.96 21.49
N ASN A 83 0.79 -18.84 20.91
CA ASN A 83 -0.10 -17.86 20.30
C ASN A 83 -0.25 -18.17 18.81
N HIS A 84 -1.46 -18.53 18.39
CA HIS A 84 -1.79 -18.88 17.01
C HIS A 84 -2.52 -17.73 16.34
N LEU A 85 -1.92 -17.15 15.29
CA LEU A 85 -2.51 -16.10 14.47
C LEU A 85 -3.49 -16.70 13.45
N THR A 86 -4.48 -15.92 13.03
CA THR A 86 -5.37 -16.30 11.94
C THR A 86 -4.63 -16.37 10.60
N LYS A 87 -5.00 -17.34 9.77
CA LYS A 87 -4.57 -17.47 8.36
C LYS A 87 -5.14 -16.35 7.50
N LYS A 88 -6.43 -16.07 7.67
CA LYS A 88 -7.14 -15.02 6.92
C LYS A 88 -7.03 -13.72 7.69
N GLU A 89 -6.51 -12.70 7.03
CA GLU A 89 -6.38 -11.37 7.59
C GLU A 89 -7.50 -10.47 7.05
N GLU A 90 -8.28 -9.89 7.96
CA GLU A 90 -9.19 -8.80 7.64
C GLU A 90 -8.49 -7.47 7.87
N LYS A 91 -8.66 -6.49 6.98
CA LYS A 91 -8.03 -5.17 7.16
C LYS A 91 -8.75 -4.35 8.22
N SER A 92 -8.00 -3.67 9.07
CA SER A 92 -8.57 -2.68 9.97
C SER A 92 -8.95 -1.40 9.22
N GLN A 93 -9.94 -0.71 9.76
CA GLN A 93 -10.34 0.61 9.30
C GLN A 93 -9.35 1.65 9.86
N ASN A 94 -8.90 2.56 9.00
CA ASN A 94 -7.95 3.63 9.35
C ASN A 94 -8.53 4.98 8.90
N ASP A 95 -9.60 5.40 9.56
CA ASP A 95 -10.19 6.72 9.37
C ASP A 95 -10.48 7.38 10.75
N HIS A 96 -11.12 8.56 10.73
CA HIS A 96 -11.38 9.35 11.94
C HIS A 96 -12.68 8.99 12.67
N LYS A 97 -13.35 7.91 12.25
CA LYS A 97 -14.64 7.49 12.80
C LYS A 97 -14.47 6.43 13.87
N THR A 98 -15.55 6.22 14.62
CA THR A 98 -15.65 5.15 15.60
C THR A 98 -16.03 3.86 14.89
N HIS A 99 -15.19 2.84 14.96
CA HIS A 99 -15.43 1.52 14.41
C HIS A 99 -15.84 0.52 15.48
N PHE A 100 -16.66 -0.45 15.09
CA PHE A 100 -17.18 -1.49 15.98
C PHE A 100 -16.54 -2.83 15.66
N TYR A 101 -16.01 -3.51 16.68
CA TYR A 101 -15.38 -4.82 16.56
C TYR A 101 -16.10 -5.80 17.48
N ARG A 102 -16.54 -6.93 16.93
CA ARG A 102 -17.14 -8.03 17.70
C ARG A 102 -16.57 -9.37 17.25
N LEU A 103 -16.14 -10.15 18.23
CA LEU A 103 -15.73 -11.53 18.11
C LEU A 103 -16.75 -12.43 18.79
N THR A 104 -17.31 -13.36 18.03
CA THR A 104 -18.06 -14.53 18.49
C THR A 104 -17.49 -15.79 17.82
N TYR A 105 -18.28 -16.84 17.58
CA TYR A 105 -17.99 -17.82 16.53
C TYR A 105 -17.88 -17.22 15.12
N SER A 106 -18.17 -15.93 14.99
CA SER A 106 -18.16 -15.14 13.79
C SER A 106 -17.37 -13.85 14.05
N LEU A 107 -16.58 -13.40 13.08
CA LEU A 107 -15.89 -12.10 13.14
C LEU A 107 -16.80 -11.04 12.52
N MET A 108 -17.10 -9.98 13.27
CA MET A 108 -17.92 -8.87 12.81
C MET A 108 -17.17 -7.54 12.96
N ILE A 109 -17.16 -6.75 11.88
CA ILE A 109 -16.57 -5.41 11.83
C ILE A 109 -17.63 -4.45 11.29
N ASP A 110 -17.90 -3.37 12.01
CA ASP A 110 -18.88 -2.33 11.66
C ASP A 110 -20.30 -2.89 11.42
N GLY A 111 -20.64 -3.95 12.15
CA GLY A 111 -21.94 -4.63 12.03
C GLY A 111 -22.05 -5.58 10.84
N GLU A 112 -21.00 -5.72 10.03
CA GLU A 112 -20.92 -6.70 8.93
C GLU A 112 -20.19 -7.96 9.37
N VAL A 113 -20.76 -9.12 9.08
CA VAL A 113 -20.12 -10.42 9.34
C VAL A 113 -19.05 -10.67 8.27
N LYS A 114 -17.79 -10.76 8.68
CA LYS A 114 -16.63 -11.02 7.82
C LYS A 114 -16.27 -12.51 7.74
N ALA A 115 -16.56 -13.25 8.79
CA ALA A 115 -16.46 -14.71 8.81
C ALA A 115 -17.54 -15.28 9.75
N ASP A 116 -18.22 -16.36 9.36
CA ASP A 116 -19.36 -16.91 10.11
C ASP A 116 -19.19 -18.41 10.36
N ARG A 117 -19.11 -18.81 11.63
CA ARG A 117 -19.11 -20.22 12.08
C ARG A 117 -18.15 -21.14 11.31
N VAL A 118 -17.03 -20.58 10.87
CA VAL A 118 -16.02 -21.30 10.11
C VAL A 118 -15.23 -22.19 11.08
N PRO A 119 -14.95 -23.46 10.71
CA PRO A 119 -14.14 -24.34 11.53
C PRO A 119 -12.80 -23.70 11.91
N ILE A 120 -12.39 -23.90 13.15
CA ILE A 120 -11.12 -23.40 13.67
C ILE A 120 -9.94 -23.79 12.79
N ALA A 121 -9.91 -25.02 12.27
CA ALA A 121 -8.82 -25.51 11.41
C ALA A 121 -8.68 -24.72 10.09
N ASP A 122 -9.76 -24.10 9.62
CA ASP A 122 -9.75 -23.28 8.40
C ASP A 122 -9.21 -21.88 8.67
N HIS A 123 -9.32 -21.39 9.92
CA HIS A 123 -8.81 -20.09 10.33
C HIS A 123 -7.45 -20.13 11.02
N TRP A 124 -7.06 -21.22 11.68
CA TRP A 124 -5.80 -21.34 12.42
C TRP A 124 -5.06 -22.64 12.09
N GLU A 125 -3.72 -22.59 12.06
CA GLU A 125 -2.85 -23.77 11.93
C GLU A 125 -2.49 -24.32 13.31
N ILE A 126 -3.43 -25.00 13.95
CA ILE A 126 -3.23 -25.54 15.31
C ILE A 126 -2.94 -27.04 15.28
N PHE A 127 -3.72 -27.80 14.50
CA PHE A 127 -3.63 -29.26 14.45
C PHE A 127 -2.81 -29.80 13.27
N GLY A 128 -2.23 -28.91 12.46
CA GLY A 128 -1.56 -29.26 11.21
C GLY A 128 -2.53 -29.69 10.10
N PRO A 129 -2.03 -30.20 8.97
CA PRO A 129 -2.87 -30.62 7.86
C PRO A 129 -3.57 -31.94 8.18
N ARG A 130 -4.87 -32.02 7.87
CA ARG A 130 -5.67 -33.24 8.01
C ARG A 130 -5.23 -34.36 7.06
N MET A 131 -4.68 -33.97 5.91
CA MET A 131 -4.22 -34.86 4.85
C MET A 131 -2.75 -34.56 4.54
N ILE A 132 -1.93 -35.60 4.39
CA ILE A 132 -0.52 -35.48 4.00
C ILE A 132 -0.24 -36.35 2.77
N PRO A 133 0.74 -35.99 1.94
CA PRO A 133 1.18 -36.85 0.85
C PRO A 133 1.65 -38.21 1.40
N ASP A 134 1.21 -39.28 0.76
CA ASP A 134 1.64 -40.63 1.09
C ASP A 134 3.11 -40.81 0.71
N LYS A 135 3.97 -40.94 1.72
CA LYS A 135 5.43 -41.11 1.53
C LYS A 135 5.78 -42.44 0.85
N ASP A 136 4.88 -43.42 0.97
CA ASP A 136 5.04 -44.76 0.40
C ASP A 136 4.47 -44.84 -1.03
N ASP A 137 3.70 -43.85 -1.46
CA ASP A 137 3.18 -43.78 -2.82
C ASP A 137 4.29 -43.39 -3.81
N LYS A 138 4.38 -44.16 -4.90
CA LYS A 138 5.46 -44.03 -5.89
C LYS A 138 4.88 -43.81 -7.26
N LYS A 139 5.50 -42.89 -8.01
CA LYS A 139 5.17 -42.61 -9.40
C LYS A 139 5.14 -43.93 -10.20
N PRO A 140 4.02 -44.27 -10.84
CA PRO A 140 3.95 -45.43 -11.71
C PRO A 140 4.95 -45.32 -12.86
N ALA A 141 5.54 -46.45 -13.27
CA ALA A 141 6.52 -46.47 -14.35
C ALA A 141 5.93 -46.06 -15.70
N ASP A 142 4.61 -46.22 -15.89
CA ASP A 142 3.86 -45.82 -17.09
C ASP A 142 3.36 -44.36 -17.04
N TRP A 143 3.69 -43.61 -15.99
CA TRP A 143 3.26 -42.22 -15.85
C TRP A 143 4.12 -41.27 -16.67
N VAL A 144 3.55 -40.71 -17.74
CA VAL A 144 4.27 -39.83 -18.65
C VAL A 144 4.05 -38.36 -18.28
N GLU A 145 5.13 -37.70 -17.86
CA GLU A 145 5.14 -36.26 -17.50
C GLU A 145 5.68 -35.37 -18.64
N VAL A 146 6.17 -35.99 -19.72
CA VAL A 146 6.67 -35.27 -20.88
C VAL A 146 5.48 -34.73 -21.68
N ARG A 147 5.27 -33.42 -21.62
CA ARG A 147 4.14 -32.73 -22.25
C ARG A 147 4.17 -32.75 -23.78
N GLU A 148 5.36 -32.70 -24.37
CA GLU A 148 5.55 -32.62 -25.81
C GLU A 148 6.58 -33.65 -26.28
N ILE A 149 6.29 -34.30 -27.40
CA ILE A 149 7.17 -35.27 -28.06
C ILE A 149 7.49 -34.78 -29.47
N VAL A 150 8.59 -35.27 -30.03
CA VAL A 150 8.92 -35.02 -31.44
C VAL A 150 7.87 -35.70 -32.32
N ASP A 151 7.34 -34.94 -33.27
CA ASP A 151 6.48 -35.45 -34.32
C ASP A 151 7.31 -36.31 -35.28
N VAL A 152 7.25 -37.63 -35.09
CA VAL A 152 7.96 -38.60 -35.93
C VAL A 152 7.47 -38.62 -37.38
N THR A 153 6.31 -38.02 -37.67
CA THR A 153 5.80 -37.87 -39.04
C THR A 153 6.34 -36.61 -39.72
N PHE A 154 6.85 -35.66 -38.94
CA PHE A 154 7.54 -34.48 -39.45
C PHE A 154 9.02 -34.79 -39.64
N VAL A 155 9.32 -35.51 -40.72
CA VAL A 155 10.69 -35.89 -41.08
C VAL A 155 11.38 -34.79 -41.87
N LYS A 156 12.71 -34.73 -41.71
CA LYS A 156 13.57 -33.86 -42.50
C LYS A 156 13.46 -34.22 -44.00
N PRO A 157 13.23 -33.26 -44.91
CA PRO A 157 13.17 -33.54 -46.34
C PRO A 157 14.47 -34.17 -46.86
N GLU A 158 14.37 -35.18 -47.73
CA GLU A 158 15.53 -35.92 -48.25
C GLU A 158 16.59 -35.02 -48.92
N ASN A 159 16.14 -33.93 -49.56
CA ASN A 159 17.03 -32.99 -50.26
C ASN A 159 17.58 -31.88 -49.36
N TYR A 160 17.17 -31.78 -48.10
CA TYR A 160 17.57 -30.67 -47.22
C TYR A 160 19.10 -30.58 -47.05
N ASP A 161 19.78 -31.72 -46.84
CA ASP A 161 21.23 -31.74 -46.63
C ASP A 161 22.04 -31.37 -47.88
N SER A 162 21.36 -31.33 -49.04
CA SER A 162 21.95 -30.88 -50.30
C SER A 162 21.68 -29.40 -50.60
N ILE A 163 20.91 -28.70 -49.77
CA ILE A 163 20.65 -27.26 -49.94
C ILE A 163 21.86 -26.49 -49.37
N PRO A 164 22.65 -25.78 -50.18
CA PRO A 164 23.79 -25.03 -49.70
C PRO A 164 23.34 -23.80 -48.89
N ARG A 165 24.11 -23.42 -47.87
CA ARG A 165 23.81 -22.23 -47.03
C ARG A 165 23.97 -20.92 -47.78
N HIS A 166 24.90 -20.89 -48.72
CA HIS A 166 25.15 -19.75 -49.59
C HIS A 166 25.10 -20.20 -51.05
N ILE A 167 24.62 -19.33 -51.92
CA ILE A 167 24.61 -19.51 -53.37
C ILE A 167 25.26 -18.27 -54.02
N PRO A 168 25.88 -18.41 -55.20
CA PRO A 168 26.34 -17.24 -55.95
C PRO A 168 25.17 -16.31 -56.26
N ASP A 169 25.37 -15.00 -56.11
CA ASP A 169 24.33 -14.00 -56.34
C ASP A 169 23.86 -14.02 -57.80
N PRO A 170 22.60 -14.44 -58.07
CA PRO A 170 22.08 -14.52 -59.43
C PRO A 170 21.87 -13.15 -60.07
N ALA A 171 21.87 -12.06 -59.28
CA ALA A 171 21.77 -10.69 -59.75
C ALA A 171 23.13 -10.01 -59.92
N ALA A 172 24.23 -10.65 -59.51
CA ALA A 172 25.56 -10.11 -59.73
C ALA A 172 25.94 -10.23 -61.20
N GLU A 173 26.30 -9.09 -61.81
CA GLU A 173 26.88 -9.05 -63.14
C GLU A 173 28.39 -8.83 -63.05
N LYS A 174 29.13 -9.49 -63.94
CA LYS A 174 30.56 -9.27 -64.07
C LYS A 174 30.84 -7.79 -64.37
N PRO A 175 31.70 -7.10 -63.60
CA PRO A 175 32.06 -5.71 -63.87
C PRO A 175 32.62 -5.54 -65.28
N LYS A 176 32.25 -4.44 -65.95
CA LYS A 176 32.68 -4.16 -67.33
C LYS A 176 34.20 -4.00 -67.49
N ASP A 177 34.87 -3.61 -66.41
CA ASP A 177 36.32 -3.38 -66.38
C ASP A 177 37.13 -4.61 -65.88
N TRP A 178 36.51 -5.79 -65.78
CA TRP A 178 37.18 -7.02 -65.30
C TRP A 178 38.03 -7.69 -66.39
N ASP A 179 39.31 -7.92 -66.12
CA ASP A 179 40.27 -8.54 -67.03
C ASP A 179 40.62 -9.97 -66.59
N ALA A 180 40.24 -10.98 -67.37
CA ALA A 180 40.46 -12.38 -66.98
C ALA A 180 41.95 -12.81 -66.98
N GLU A 181 42.83 -12.11 -67.69
CA GLU A 181 44.27 -12.41 -67.74
C GLU A 181 45.00 -11.87 -66.50
N SER A 182 44.49 -10.79 -65.91
CA SER A 182 45.07 -10.15 -64.72
C SER A 182 44.33 -10.48 -63.40
N ASP A 183 43.00 -10.55 -63.43
CA ASP A 183 42.14 -10.70 -62.24
C ASP A 183 41.65 -12.15 -62.02
N GLY A 184 41.81 -13.03 -63.02
CA GLY A 184 41.34 -14.42 -63.01
C GLY A 184 39.88 -14.60 -63.45
N ASP A 185 39.39 -15.84 -63.36
CA ASP A 185 37.99 -16.17 -63.66
C ASP A 185 37.08 -15.47 -62.65
N TRP A 186 36.10 -14.71 -63.15
CA TRP A 186 35.17 -13.98 -62.29
C TRP A 186 34.17 -14.94 -61.65
N GLU A 187 34.07 -14.89 -60.33
CA GLU A 187 33.07 -15.59 -59.54
C GLU A 187 32.10 -14.59 -58.91
N ALA A 188 30.80 -14.87 -59.01
CA ALA A 188 29.78 -14.03 -58.38
C ALA A 188 29.91 -14.09 -56.85
N PRO A 189 29.68 -12.97 -56.13
CA PRO A 189 29.71 -12.98 -54.66
C PRO A 189 28.65 -13.93 -54.10
N GLU A 190 28.99 -14.65 -53.03
CA GLU A 190 28.05 -15.54 -52.36
C GLU A 190 27.03 -14.75 -51.52
N ILE A 191 25.75 -15.06 -51.70
CA ILE A 191 24.64 -14.56 -50.87
C ILE A 191 24.00 -15.73 -50.10
N ALA A 192 23.32 -15.42 -49.00
CA ALA A 192 22.56 -16.43 -48.27
C ALA A 192 21.48 -17.06 -49.17
N ASN A 193 21.42 -18.39 -49.21
CA ASN A 193 20.44 -19.10 -50.02
C ASN A 193 19.03 -18.90 -49.43
N PRO A 194 18.08 -18.26 -50.15
CA PRO A 194 16.72 -18.05 -49.66
C PRO A 194 15.97 -19.36 -49.37
N ASP A 195 16.36 -20.47 -50.02
CA ASP A 195 15.75 -21.79 -49.82
C ASP A 195 16.34 -22.56 -48.63
N PHE A 196 17.46 -22.09 -48.07
CA PHE A 196 18.06 -22.70 -46.87
C PHE A 196 17.38 -22.17 -45.60
N TYR A 197 16.88 -23.07 -44.78
CA TYR A 197 16.36 -22.77 -43.44
C TYR A 197 16.98 -23.72 -42.41
N GLU A 198 17.01 -23.38 -41.13
CA GLU A 198 17.45 -24.31 -40.09
C GLU A 198 16.32 -25.30 -39.77
N TRP A 199 16.47 -26.58 -40.13
CA TRP A 199 15.45 -27.58 -39.84
C TRP A 199 15.49 -27.94 -38.35
N LYS A 200 14.33 -27.85 -37.69
CA LYS A 200 14.12 -28.30 -36.33
C LYS A 200 12.97 -29.30 -36.30
N PRO A 201 13.09 -30.39 -35.53
CA PRO A 201 11.98 -31.31 -35.36
C PRO A 201 10.77 -30.57 -34.79
N LYS A 202 9.60 -30.85 -35.34
CA LYS A 202 8.35 -30.28 -34.85
C LYS A 202 7.95 -31.00 -33.56
N MET A 203 7.66 -30.25 -32.50
CA MET A 203 7.12 -30.80 -31.27
C MET A 203 5.59 -30.86 -31.35
N ILE A 204 4.98 -31.94 -30.88
CA ILE A 204 3.53 -32.11 -30.79
C ILE A 204 3.14 -32.51 -29.36
N PRO A 205 1.91 -32.18 -28.91
CA PRO A 205 1.42 -32.63 -27.61
C PRO A 205 1.49 -34.14 -27.50
N ASN A 206 2.06 -34.62 -26.39
CA ASN A 206 2.16 -36.04 -26.13
C ASN A 206 0.80 -36.62 -25.72
N PRO A 207 0.18 -37.51 -26.52
CA PRO A 207 -1.13 -38.07 -26.18
C PRO A 207 -1.13 -38.92 -24.91
N GLN A 208 0.05 -39.35 -24.45
CA GLN A 208 0.22 -40.14 -23.23
C GLN A 208 0.48 -39.27 -21.99
N TYR A 209 0.64 -37.96 -22.13
CA TYR A 209 0.90 -37.05 -21.00
C TYR A 209 -0.22 -37.12 -19.96
N ARG A 210 0.14 -37.41 -18.70
CA ARG A 210 -0.79 -37.54 -17.57
C ARG A 210 -0.68 -36.42 -16.53
N GLY A 211 0.13 -35.39 -16.80
CA GLY A 211 0.43 -34.35 -15.82
C GLY A 211 1.66 -34.67 -14.98
N GLU A 212 2.13 -33.70 -14.20
CA GLU A 212 3.15 -33.92 -13.17
C GLU A 212 2.58 -34.85 -12.09
N TYR A 213 3.35 -35.87 -11.70
CA TYR A 213 2.93 -36.84 -10.71
C TYR A 213 2.90 -36.21 -9.32
N VAL A 214 1.75 -36.29 -8.67
CA VAL A 214 1.56 -35.90 -7.28
C VAL A 214 1.16 -37.15 -6.48
N PRO A 215 1.90 -37.52 -5.42
CA PRO A 215 1.51 -38.64 -4.56
C PRO A 215 0.08 -38.45 -4.02
N ARG A 216 -0.65 -39.55 -3.86
CA ARG A 216 -1.99 -39.49 -3.23
C ARG A 216 -1.87 -38.93 -1.82
N ASN A 217 -2.89 -38.20 -1.40
CA ASN A 217 -3.00 -37.74 -0.03
C ASN A 217 -3.65 -38.83 0.84
N ILE A 218 -3.07 -39.10 2.01
CA ILE A 218 -3.60 -39.99 3.05
C ILE A 218 -3.94 -39.17 4.31
N LEU A 219 -4.79 -39.74 5.17
CA LEU A 219 -5.09 -39.13 6.47
C LEU A 219 -3.79 -39.01 7.29
N ASN A 220 -3.57 -37.84 7.86
CA ASN A 220 -2.43 -37.60 8.73
C ASN A 220 -2.63 -38.33 10.07
N PRO A 221 -1.83 -39.35 10.41
CA PRO A 221 -1.98 -40.08 11.67
C PRO A 221 -1.70 -39.22 12.91
N ASP A 222 -0.96 -38.11 12.74
CA ASP A 222 -0.65 -37.18 13.82
C ASP A 222 -1.72 -36.10 14.00
N TYR A 223 -2.69 -35.99 13.08
CA TYR A 223 -3.79 -35.03 13.19
C TYR A 223 -4.74 -35.41 14.31
N LYS A 224 -4.83 -34.54 15.32
CA LYS A 224 -5.72 -34.70 16.47
C LYS A 224 -6.43 -33.38 16.73
N GLU A 225 -7.71 -33.35 16.42
CA GLU A 225 -8.58 -32.23 16.84
C GLU A 225 -8.80 -32.31 18.35
N ASP A 226 -8.68 -31.15 19.00
CA ASP A 226 -9.11 -30.97 20.39
C ASP A 226 -10.43 -30.18 20.42
N PRO A 227 -11.56 -30.82 20.80
CA PRO A 227 -12.83 -30.12 20.93
C PRO A 227 -12.82 -29.06 22.04
N GLU A 228 -11.89 -29.14 22.99
CA GLU A 228 -11.77 -28.20 24.11
C GLU A 228 -10.83 -27.02 23.82
N MET A 229 -10.25 -26.93 22.61
CA MET A 229 -9.30 -25.86 22.25
C MET A 229 -9.83 -24.45 22.52
N GLY A 230 -11.13 -24.24 22.28
CA GLY A 230 -11.80 -22.95 22.52
C GLY A 230 -12.25 -22.71 23.96
N HIS A 231 -11.97 -23.62 24.90
CA HIS A 231 -12.41 -23.54 26.28
C HIS A 231 -11.41 -22.76 27.14
N TYR A 232 -11.84 -21.58 27.56
CA TYR A 232 -11.09 -20.66 28.39
C TYR A 232 -11.91 -20.29 29.62
N ARG A 233 -11.20 -20.11 30.73
CA ARG A 233 -11.70 -19.38 31.89
C ARG A 233 -11.08 -18.00 31.87
N LEU A 234 -11.89 -16.98 31.64
CA LEU A 234 -11.46 -15.60 31.45
C LEU A 234 -11.67 -14.81 32.74
N GLY A 235 -10.63 -14.09 33.17
CA GLY A 235 -10.64 -13.32 34.42
C GLY A 235 -10.57 -11.81 34.24
N GLY A 236 -10.16 -11.31 33.06
CA GLY A 236 -9.97 -9.87 32.86
C GLY A 236 -9.86 -9.45 31.40
N VAL A 237 -9.81 -8.13 31.18
CA VAL A 237 -9.51 -7.51 29.90
C VAL A 237 -8.29 -6.61 30.07
N GLY A 238 -7.38 -6.65 29.11
CA GLY A 238 -6.15 -5.86 29.08
C GLY A 238 -6.00 -5.05 27.79
N ILE A 239 -5.50 -3.84 27.94
CA ILE A 239 -4.95 -2.97 26.90
C ILE A 239 -3.44 -3.03 27.06
N ASP A 240 -2.77 -3.67 26.13
CA ASP A 240 -1.32 -3.70 26.04
C ASP A 240 -0.93 -3.31 24.62
N LEU A 241 -0.62 -2.02 24.46
CA LEU A 241 -0.47 -1.40 23.15
C LEU A 241 0.82 -0.62 23.06
N TRP A 242 1.39 -0.65 21.86
CA TRP A 242 2.43 0.27 21.44
C TRP A 242 1.86 1.19 20.37
N GLN A 243 2.10 2.51 20.48
CA GLN A 243 1.59 3.49 19.52
C GLN A 243 2.61 4.59 19.21
N ILE A 244 2.70 4.98 17.93
CA ILE A 244 3.41 6.20 17.52
C ILE A 244 2.56 7.43 17.83
N ARG A 245 1.28 7.43 17.43
CA ARG A 245 0.34 8.53 17.64
C ARG A 245 -0.67 8.14 18.71
N SER A 246 -0.82 8.98 19.73
CA SER A 246 -1.82 8.79 20.78
C SER A 246 -3.23 9.18 20.29
N ASN A 247 -4.20 9.18 21.20
CA ASN A 247 -5.60 9.53 20.97
C ASN A 247 -6.40 8.45 20.22
N VAL A 248 -6.17 7.20 20.61
CA VAL A 248 -7.12 6.12 20.36
C VAL A 248 -8.07 6.03 21.54
N LEU A 249 -9.37 6.10 21.26
CA LEU A 249 -10.42 5.95 22.25
C LEU A 249 -10.98 4.54 22.16
N PHE A 250 -11.12 3.91 23.32
CA PHE A 250 -11.83 2.65 23.49
C PHE A 250 -13.10 2.93 24.27
N ASP A 251 -14.22 2.38 23.82
CA ASP A 251 -15.49 2.46 24.54
C ASP A 251 -16.33 1.20 24.30
N ASP A 252 -17.39 1.03 25.09
CA ASP A 252 -18.36 -0.06 24.95
C ASP A 252 -17.71 -1.46 24.99
N ILE A 253 -16.68 -1.66 25.82
CA ILE A 253 -16.02 -2.96 26.02
C ILE A 253 -16.99 -3.90 26.77
N VAL A 254 -17.47 -4.93 26.08
CA VAL A 254 -18.46 -5.89 26.59
C VAL A 254 -17.97 -7.31 26.38
N VAL A 255 -17.98 -8.09 27.46
CA VAL A 255 -17.77 -9.54 27.49
C VAL A 255 -19.04 -10.17 28.04
N THR A 256 -19.77 -10.92 27.21
CA THR A 256 -21.08 -11.50 27.58
C THR A 256 -21.38 -12.75 26.77
N SER A 257 -22.37 -13.54 27.19
CA SER A 257 -23.03 -14.57 26.38
C SER A 257 -24.44 -14.16 25.93
N ASP A 258 -24.95 -13.05 26.46
CA ASP A 258 -26.27 -12.53 26.14
C ASP A 258 -26.23 -11.70 24.86
N ALA A 259 -26.82 -12.25 23.79
CA ALA A 259 -26.91 -11.60 22.50
C ALA A 259 -27.73 -10.30 22.53
N ASP A 260 -28.75 -10.18 23.38
CA ASP A 260 -29.57 -8.97 23.48
C ASP A 260 -28.78 -7.83 24.12
N VAL A 261 -28.00 -8.13 25.18
CA VAL A 261 -27.05 -7.18 25.77
C VAL A 261 -26.06 -6.71 24.72
N ALA A 262 -25.41 -7.64 24.01
CA ALA A 262 -24.45 -7.29 22.97
C ALA A 262 -25.07 -6.42 21.86
N ASN A 263 -26.24 -6.82 21.35
CA ASN A 263 -26.94 -6.14 20.27
C ASN A 263 -27.42 -4.73 20.65
N LYS A 264 -27.76 -4.49 21.92
CA LYS A 264 -28.08 -3.14 22.40
C LYS A 264 -26.95 -2.14 22.10
N TYR A 265 -25.70 -2.53 22.33
CA TYR A 265 -24.53 -1.69 22.06
C TYR A 265 -24.22 -1.57 20.56
N LEU A 266 -24.45 -2.61 19.77
CA LEU A 266 -24.34 -2.52 18.31
C LEU A 266 -25.34 -1.49 17.75
N GLU A 267 -26.59 -1.54 18.20
CA GLU A 267 -27.61 -0.58 17.78
C GLU A 267 -27.31 0.85 18.27
N GLN A 268 -26.74 1.00 19.46
CA GLN A 268 -26.24 2.29 19.95
C GLN A 268 -25.13 2.83 19.04
N TRP A 269 -24.12 2.01 18.72
CA TRP A 269 -23.06 2.39 17.81
C TRP A 269 -23.60 2.78 16.43
N ARG A 270 -24.52 2.02 15.84
CA ARG A 270 -25.15 2.34 14.53
C ARG A 270 -25.78 3.72 14.51
N ARG A 271 -26.51 4.09 15.57
CA ARG A 271 -27.11 5.44 15.69
C ARG A 271 -26.04 6.52 15.81
N ASN A 272 -25.03 6.29 16.63
CA ASN A 272 -23.96 7.25 16.88
C ASN A 272 -23.08 7.45 15.64
N TYR A 273 -22.75 6.38 14.93
CA TYR A 273 -21.92 6.40 13.74
C TYR A 273 -22.51 7.25 12.62
N GLY A 274 -23.83 7.16 12.39
CA GLY A 274 -24.52 8.02 11.42
C GLY A 274 -24.41 9.51 11.75
N MET A 275 -24.61 9.87 13.02
CA MET A 275 -24.46 11.26 13.48
C MET A 275 -23.01 11.75 13.42
N GLU A 276 -22.06 10.90 13.82
CA GLU A 276 -20.63 11.20 13.77
C GLU A 276 -20.17 11.44 12.34
N ALA A 277 -20.55 10.58 11.39
CA ALA A 277 -20.21 10.74 9.98
C ALA A 277 -20.74 12.06 9.41
N ASP A 278 -21.94 12.48 9.79
CA ASP A 278 -22.51 13.76 9.39
C ASP A 278 -21.75 14.97 9.98
N VAL A 279 -21.33 14.88 11.24
CA VAL A 279 -20.52 15.92 11.90
C VAL A 279 -19.14 16.03 11.27
N ILE A 280 -18.49 14.90 11.00
CA ILE A 280 -17.18 14.86 10.34
C ILE A 280 -17.28 15.46 8.94
N ARG A 281 -18.27 15.05 8.13
CA ARG A 281 -18.48 15.58 6.78
C ARG A 281 -18.67 17.10 6.78
N LYS A 282 -19.48 17.63 7.71
CA LYS A 282 -19.66 19.08 7.86
C LYS A 282 -18.36 19.78 8.24
N ARG A 283 -17.62 19.24 9.21
CA ARG A 283 -16.33 19.81 9.65
C ARG A 283 -15.31 19.84 8.53
N GLU A 284 -15.20 18.76 7.75
CA GLU A 284 -14.30 18.67 6.59
C GLU A 284 -14.68 19.67 5.50
N GLN A 285 -15.98 19.83 5.23
CA GLN A 285 -16.48 20.82 4.29
C GLN A 285 -16.17 22.26 4.75
N ASP A 286 -16.43 22.59 6.01
CA ASP A 286 -16.11 23.91 6.58
C ASP A 286 -14.60 24.20 6.52
N GLN A 287 -13.75 23.19 6.77
CA GLN A 287 -12.29 23.32 6.66
C GLN A 287 -11.85 23.55 5.21
N TYR A 288 -12.42 22.82 4.26
CA TYR A 288 -12.15 23.00 2.83
C TYR A 288 -12.55 24.40 2.35
N GLU A 289 -13.74 24.87 2.71
CA GLU A 289 -14.21 26.22 2.34
C GLU A 289 -13.33 27.32 2.95
N LYS A 290 -12.89 27.17 4.20
CA LYS A 290 -11.94 28.09 4.85
C LYS A 290 -10.58 28.09 4.14
N ALA A 291 -10.01 26.92 3.86
CA ALA A 291 -8.73 26.80 3.17
C ALA A 291 -8.78 27.39 1.76
N LYS A 292 -9.89 27.19 1.04
CA LYS A 292 -10.13 27.80 -0.28
C LYS A 292 -10.20 29.32 -0.18
N ALA A 293 -10.97 29.86 0.76
CA ALA A 293 -11.09 31.30 0.96
C ALA A 293 -9.77 31.96 1.40
N GLU A 294 -8.97 31.27 2.22
CA GLU A 294 -7.63 31.72 2.60
C GLU A 294 -6.70 31.75 1.39
N LYS A 295 -6.66 30.68 0.60
CA LYS A 295 -5.87 30.63 -0.63
C LYS A 295 -6.23 31.74 -1.61
N GLU A 296 -7.52 31.97 -1.84
CA GLU A 296 -8.01 33.05 -2.70
C GLU A 296 -7.63 34.44 -2.15
N ARG A 297 -7.69 34.66 -0.84
CA ARG A 297 -7.21 35.90 -0.21
C ARG A 297 -5.71 36.08 -0.39
N THR A 298 -4.91 35.02 -0.23
CA THR A 298 -3.46 35.09 -0.43
C THR A 298 -3.13 35.37 -1.90
N GLU A 299 -3.80 34.70 -2.85
CA GLU A 299 -3.62 34.94 -4.29
C GLU A 299 -4.02 36.37 -4.68
N ASN A 300 -5.16 36.87 -4.22
CA ASN A 300 -5.59 38.25 -4.45
C ASN A 300 -4.63 39.27 -3.83
N SER A 301 -4.12 39.00 -2.62
CA SER A 301 -3.11 39.86 -1.98
C SER A 301 -1.78 39.86 -2.73
N MET A 302 -1.34 38.71 -3.26
CA MET A 302 -0.13 38.64 -4.08
C MET A 302 -0.32 39.40 -5.40
N ARG A 303 -1.48 39.24 -6.05
CA ARG A 303 -1.81 39.97 -7.27
C ARG A 303 -1.84 41.48 -7.05
N ALA A 304 -2.48 41.96 -5.99
CA ALA A 304 -2.53 43.39 -5.67
C ALA A 304 -1.14 43.97 -5.37
N ARG A 305 -0.24 43.19 -4.73
CA ARG A 305 1.16 43.61 -4.53
C ARG A 305 1.90 43.74 -5.86
N PHE A 306 1.73 42.78 -6.75
CA PHE A 306 2.36 42.81 -8.07
C PHE A 306 1.86 43.99 -8.91
N GLU A 307 0.55 44.27 -8.90
CA GLU A 307 -0.04 45.43 -9.58
C GLU A 307 0.47 46.76 -9.01
N MET A 308 0.64 46.87 -7.68
CA MET A 308 1.23 48.04 -7.05
C MET A 308 2.71 48.24 -7.42
N GLU A 309 3.49 47.15 -7.45
CA GLU A 309 4.91 47.18 -7.80
C GLU A 309 5.12 47.60 -9.27
N ASP A 310 4.27 47.10 -10.19
CA ASP A 310 4.31 47.53 -11.59
C ASP A 310 3.90 49.00 -11.76
N LEU A 311 2.90 49.49 -11.02
CA LEU A 311 2.53 50.91 -11.03
C LEU A 311 3.66 51.79 -10.47
N THR A 312 4.34 51.37 -9.40
CA THR A 312 5.50 52.09 -8.87
C THR A 312 6.62 52.18 -9.90
N ARG A 313 6.93 51.08 -10.59
CA ARG A 313 7.93 51.07 -11.67
C ARG A 313 7.55 52.01 -12.82
N GLN A 314 6.28 51.99 -13.26
CA GLN A 314 5.81 52.91 -14.31
C GLN A 314 5.90 54.37 -13.88
N LEU A 315 5.67 54.68 -12.60
CA LEU A 315 5.82 56.04 -12.07
C LEU A 315 7.29 56.48 -12.02
N GLU A 316 8.21 55.58 -11.64
CA GLU A 316 9.65 55.85 -11.67
C GLU A 316 10.14 56.12 -13.10
N GLU A 317 9.71 55.31 -14.08
CA GLU A 317 10.03 55.53 -15.51
C GLU A 317 9.49 56.88 -16.03
N LEU A 318 8.29 57.30 -15.59
CA LEU A 318 7.71 58.59 -15.98
C LEU A 318 8.44 59.80 -15.35
N ASP A 319 8.97 59.65 -14.13
CA ASP A 319 9.70 60.73 -13.45
C ASP A 319 11.08 60.94 -14.10
N GLU A 320 11.77 59.85 -14.47
CA GLU A 320 12.99 59.88 -15.28
C GLU A 320 12.73 60.57 -16.64
N ASP A 321 11.67 60.19 -17.36
CA ASP A 321 11.27 60.82 -18.63
C ASP A 321 10.93 62.32 -18.49
N PHE A 322 10.45 62.75 -17.32
CA PHE A 322 10.12 64.14 -17.05
C PHE A 322 11.35 64.96 -16.70
N GLN A 323 12.30 64.39 -15.95
CA GLN A 323 13.60 65.00 -15.68
C GLN A 323 14.42 65.16 -16.95
N ASP A 324 14.51 64.13 -17.79
CA ASP A 324 15.22 64.21 -19.07
C ASP A 324 14.66 65.31 -20.00
N LYS A 325 13.33 65.51 -20.01
CA LYS A 325 12.70 66.60 -20.77
C LYS A 325 12.92 67.98 -20.15
N LYS A 326 13.06 68.07 -18.82
CA LYS A 326 13.36 69.32 -18.12
C LYS A 326 14.80 69.73 -18.39
N ASP A 327 15.72 68.80 -18.33
CA ASP A 327 17.15 69.03 -18.55
C ASP A 327 17.42 69.40 -20.02
N ALA A 328 16.72 68.77 -20.97
CA ALA A 328 16.74 69.18 -22.38
C ALA A 328 16.15 70.59 -22.65
N SER A 329 15.36 71.14 -21.73
CA SER A 329 14.82 72.51 -21.83
C SER A 329 15.69 73.56 -21.11
N GLU A 330 16.52 73.14 -20.15
CA GLU A 330 17.51 74.00 -19.48
C GLU A 330 18.80 74.14 -20.32
N GLU A 331 19.19 73.13 -21.11
CA GLU A 331 20.35 73.24 -22.04
C GLU A 331 20.14 74.27 -23.17
N ASP A 332 18.91 74.60 -23.55
CA ASP A 332 18.63 75.66 -24.54
C ASP A 332 18.76 77.09 -23.95
N HIS A 333 18.93 77.23 -22.63
CA HIS A 333 18.96 78.52 -21.94
C HIS A 333 20.36 79.01 -21.50
N ASP A 334 21.39 78.15 -21.55
CA ASP A 334 22.72 78.44 -20.97
C ASP A 334 23.80 78.88 -21.97
N GLU A 335 23.44 79.27 -23.21
CA GLU A 335 24.40 79.81 -24.21
C GLU A 335 24.46 81.36 -24.27
N LEU A 336 23.95 82.09 -23.25
CA LEU A 336 23.84 83.56 -23.30
C LEU A 336 24.51 84.40 -22.20
N ASP A 337 25.11 83.84 -21.14
CA ASP A 337 25.56 84.66 -19.98
C ASP A 337 27.02 84.43 -19.51
N GLU A 338 28.01 84.42 -20.44
CA GLU A 338 29.44 84.62 -20.10
C GLU A 338 30.05 85.82 -20.85
N LEU A 339 29.54 87.03 -20.65
CA LEU A 339 30.26 88.29 -20.90
C LEU A 339 29.75 89.40 -19.97
N ASP A 340 30.58 89.80 -18.99
CA ASP A 340 30.64 91.11 -18.31
C ASP A 340 30.60 91.02 -16.78
N GLU A 341 31.76 90.96 -16.13
CA GLU A 341 32.00 91.74 -14.90
C GLU A 341 33.51 91.97 -14.72
N ASP A 342 34.00 93.11 -15.23
CA ASP A 342 35.35 93.60 -14.94
C ASP A 342 35.34 95.15 -14.89
N GLU A 343 34.52 95.76 -14.01
CA GLU A 343 34.71 97.17 -13.63
C GLU A 343 33.87 97.59 -12.40
N LYS A 344 34.50 97.66 -11.22
CA LYS A 344 34.58 98.89 -10.39
C LYS A 344 34.83 98.60 -8.90
N THR A 345 36.10 98.71 -8.56
CA THR A 345 36.58 99.12 -7.24
C THR A 345 36.27 100.59 -6.92
N LYS A 346 35.95 100.83 -5.64
CA LYS A 346 36.26 102.02 -4.80
C LYS A 346 35.47 103.33 -4.98
N LYS A 347 34.87 103.78 -3.87
CA LYS A 347 35.04 105.10 -3.20
C LYS A 347 34.04 105.21 -2.03
N HIS A 348 34.28 105.89 -0.91
CA HIS A 348 35.47 106.44 -0.26
C HIS A 348 35.03 106.93 1.12
N ASP A 349 36.00 107.08 2.01
CA ASP A 349 35.94 107.62 3.36
C ASP A 349 35.36 109.04 3.53
N GLU A 350 34.91 109.24 4.78
CA GLU A 350 34.82 110.45 5.63
C GLU A 350 33.69 111.49 5.46
N LEU A 351 33.01 111.69 6.60
CA LEU A 351 32.34 112.89 7.15
C LEU A 351 31.21 113.60 6.38
#